data_AF-A0A3P6TAC3-F1
#
_entry.id   AF-A0A3P6TAC3-F1
#
_cell.length_a   1.000
_cell.length_b   1.000
_cell.length_c   1.000
_cell.angle_alpha   90.00
_cell.angle_beta   90.00
_cell.angle_gamma   90.00
#
_symmetry.space_group_name_H-M   'P 1'
#
loop_
_entity.id
_entity.type
_entity.pdbx_description
1 polymer ?
#
loop_
_entity_poly.entity_id
_entity_poly.type
_entity_poly.pdbx_seq_one_letter_code
_entity_poly.pdbx_strand_id
1 'polypeptide(L)'
;MLLLLGEESSFNLTVVDSAVSQTAFTLRWPALNTTDMDQRKFLGYDILYKEVEWEDPNLSIDDDRSSCQDTDSWFYHFEGVNDNVERINGTGPEYVTAMIGNSHIKPHTLYAAYVTTKMVRHQGARSAVSNIAFVRTRFAVPDPPRLTKAEALGTDEIL
;
A
#
# COMPACT_ATOMS: atom_id res chain seq x y z
N MET A 1 33.04 -9.22 6.79
CA MET A 1 31.73 -9.88 6.91
C MET A 1 30.90 -9.42 5.71
N LEU A 2 30.84 -10.25 4.68
CA LEU A 2 30.19 -9.93 3.40
C LEU A 2 28.66 -9.91 3.63
N LEU A 3 28.02 -8.77 3.42
CA LEU A 3 26.55 -8.72 3.29
C LEU A 3 26.19 -9.44 2.00
N LEU A 4 25.53 -10.59 2.11
CA LEU A 4 24.87 -11.27 1.00
C LEU A 4 23.71 -10.37 0.55
N LEU A 5 23.97 -9.49 -0.41
CA LEU A 5 22.91 -8.85 -1.20
C LEU A 5 22.30 -9.96 -2.06
N GLY A 6 21.14 -10.46 -1.62
CA GLY A 6 20.31 -11.32 -2.43
C GLY A 6 19.97 -10.61 -3.75
N GLU A 7 19.82 -11.37 -4.81
CA GLU A 7 19.40 -10.87 -6.12
C GLU A 7 18.00 -10.23 -5.95
N GLU A 8 17.92 -8.90 -6.02
CA GLU A 8 16.66 -8.16 -5.91
C GLU A 8 16.00 -8.09 -7.29
N SER A 9 14.83 -8.72 -7.40
CA SER A 9 13.97 -8.65 -8.57
C SER A 9 12.98 -7.49 -8.43
N SER A 10 12.45 -6.99 -9.55
CA SER A 10 11.41 -5.95 -9.53
C SER A 10 10.16 -6.41 -10.27
N PHE A 11 9.00 -5.89 -9.85
CA PHE A 11 7.72 -6.17 -10.49
C PHE A 11 6.80 -4.95 -10.51
N ASN A 12 5.81 -4.97 -11.41
CA ASN A 12 4.89 -3.86 -11.56
C ASN A 12 3.67 -4.00 -10.65
N LEU A 13 3.51 -3.03 -9.75
CA LEU A 13 2.32 -2.79 -8.95
C LEU A 13 1.31 -1.97 -9.75
N THR A 14 0.06 -2.42 -9.76
CA THR A 14 -1.05 -1.75 -10.45
C THR A 14 -2.18 -1.46 -9.46
N VAL A 15 -2.81 -0.31 -9.61
CA VAL A 15 -4.02 0.05 -8.87
C VAL A 15 -5.22 -0.49 -9.64
N VAL A 16 -6.19 -1.08 -8.93
CA VAL A 16 -7.44 -1.54 -9.52
C VAL A 16 -8.48 -0.43 -9.39
N ASP A 17 -8.50 0.50 -10.35
CA ASP A 17 -9.32 1.73 -10.31
C ASP A 17 -10.83 1.49 -10.06
N SER A 18 -11.35 0.38 -10.59
CA SER A 18 -12.75 -0.01 -10.39
C SER A 18 -13.08 -0.38 -8.94
N ALA A 19 -12.08 -0.80 -8.17
CA ALA A 19 -12.18 -1.21 -6.77
C ALA A 19 -11.62 -0.15 -5.79
N VAL A 20 -11.39 1.08 -6.25
CA VAL A 20 -11.10 2.21 -5.38
C VAL A 20 -12.40 2.81 -4.84
N SER A 21 -12.48 2.97 -3.54
CA SER A 21 -13.61 3.54 -2.81
C SER A 21 -13.17 4.74 -1.96
N GLN A 22 -14.07 5.25 -1.13
CA GLN A 22 -13.78 6.34 -0.19
C GLN A 22 -12.95 5.90 1.03
N THR A 23 -13.01 4.62 1.40
CA THR A 23 -12.43 4.07 2.64
C THR A 23 -11.49 2.90 2.37
N ALA A 24 -11.29 2.56 1.10
CA ALA A 24 -10.42 1.46 0.70
C ALA A 24 -9.95 1.61 -0.74
N PHE A 25 -8.79 1.04 -1.04
CA PHE A 25 -8.30 0.86 -2.41
C PHE A 25 -7.74 -0.54 -2.58
N THR A 26 -7.71 -1.01 -3.83
CA THR A 26 -7.22 -2.34 -4.16
C THR A 26 -6.00 -2.25 -5.06
N LEU A 27 -4.97 -3.01 -4.69
CA LEU A 27 -3.72 -3.13 -5.41
C LEU A 27 -3.60 -4.53 -6.02
N ARG A 28 -2.93 -4.62 -7.16
CA ARG A 28 -2.70 -5.88 -7.87
C ARG A 28 -1.31 -5.94 -8.47
N TRP A 29 -0.63 -7.07 -8.33
CA TRP A 29 0.72 -7.32 -8.85
C TRP A 29 0.86 -8.78 -9.28
N PRO A 30 1.84 -9.11 -10.16
CA PRO A 30 2.09 -10.50 -10.53
C PRO A 30 2.59 -11.31 -9.33
N ALA A 31 2.12 -12.55 -9.20
CA ALA A 31 2.61 -13.47 -8.18
C ALA A 31 4.09 -13.79 -8.42
N LEU A 32 4.88 -13.81 -7.34
CA LEU A 32 6.28 -14.19 -7.36
C LEU A 32 6.43 -15.63 -7.86
N ASN A 33 7.22 -15.83 -8.91
CA ASN A 33 7.56 -17.17 -9.36
C ASN A 33 8.52 -17.82 -8.36
N THR A 34 8.02 -18.78 -7.59
CA THR A 34 8.78 -19.48 -6.55
C THR A 34 9.41 -20.79 -7.03
N THR A 35 9.33 -21.13 -8.32
CA THR A 35 9.77 -22.43 -8.86
C THR A 35 11.26 -22.71 -8.61
N ASP A 36 12.10 -21.67 -8.67
CA ASP A 36 13.55 -21.76 -8.44
C ASP A 36 13.97 -21.47 -6.99
N MET A 37 13.02 -21.46 -6.04
CA MET A 37 13.27 -21.13 -4.63
C MET A 37 12.58 -22.14 -3.68
N ASP A 38 13.08 -22.29 -2.45
CA ASP A 38 12.34 -23.02 -1.41
C ASP A 38 11.07 -22.25 -1.03
N GLN A 39 9.92 -22.72 -1.53
CA GLN A 39 8.60 -22.12 -1.32
C GLN A 39 8.26 -21.93 0.17
N ARG A 40 8.80 -22.78 1.06
CA ARG A 40 8.56 -22.69 2.50
C ARG A 40 9.24 -21.48 3.15
N LYS A 41 10.14 -20.81 2.41
CA LYS A 41 10.82 -19.59 2.85
C LYS A 41 10.08 -18.33 2.43
N PHE A 42 9.11 -18.45 1.52
CA PHE A 42 8.25 -17.35 1.11
C PHE A 42 7.04 -17.27 2.03
N LEU A 43 6.88 -16.13 2.71
CA LEU A 43 5.82 -15.92 3.70
C LEU A 43 4.63 -15.17 3.11
N GLY A 44 4.86 -14.30 2.12
CA GLY A 44 3.83 -13.44 1.55
C GLY A 44 4.41 -12.09 1.10
N TYR A 45 3.57 -11.06 1.13
CA TYR A 45 3.90 -9.71 0.69
C TYR A 45 3.66 -8.69 1.80
N ASP A 46 4.65 -7.83 2.00
CA ASP A 46 4.54 -6.63 2.81
C ASP A 46 4.09 -5.49 1.89
N ILE A 47 2.90 -4.94 2.12
CA ILE A 47 2.35 -3.78 1.43
C ILE A 47 2.55 -2.57 2.33
N LEU A 48 3.24 -1.57 1.79
CA LEU A 48 3.52 -0.33 2.50
C LEU A 48 2.85 0.83 1.78
N TYR A 49 2.21 1.72 2.53
CA TYR A 49 1.55 2.89 1.98
C TYR A 49 1.65 4.11 2.90
N LYS A 50 1.75 5.31 2.31
CA LYS A 50 1.74 6.58 3.04
C LYS A 50 0.93 7.65 2.31
N GLU A 51 0.39 8.58 3.08
CA GLU A 51 -0.28 9.77 2.54
C GLU A 51 0.77 10.71 1.92
N VAL A 52 0.50 11.23 0.73
CA VAL A 52 1.38 12.15 0.01
C VAL A 52 0.58 13.33 -0.53
N GLU A 53 1.21 14.49 -0.63
CA GLU A 53 0.55 15.70 -1.12
C GLU A 53 0.40 15.71 -2.65
N TRP A 54 1.38 15.17 -3.37
CA TRP A 54 1.39 15.08 -4.83
C TRP A 54 2.09 13.79 -5.31
N GLU A 55 1.88 13.45 -6.58
CA GLU A 55 2.57 12.35 -7.25
C GLU A 55 4.01 12.77 -7.57
N ASP A 56 4.96 12.44 -6.68
CA ASP A 56 6.37 12.71 -6.90
C ASP A 56 7.05 11.53 -7.62
N PRO A 57 7.52 11.71 -8.87
CA PRO A 57 8.22 10.65 -9.59
C PRO A 57 9.59 10.31 -9.00
N ASN A 58 10.14 11.16 -8.12
CA ASN A 58 11.42 10.94 -7.45
C ASN A 58 11.26 10.38 -6.03
N LEU A 59 10.03 10.09 -5.60
CA LEU A 59 9.79 9.49 -4.29
C LEU A 59 10.56 8.17 -4.19
N SER A 60 11.45 8.04 -3.22
CA SER A 60 12.17 6.81 -2.95
C SER A 60 11.51 6.00 -1.84
N ILE A 61 11.68 4.68 -1.91
CA ILE A 61 11.27 3.74 -0.85
C ILE A 61 12.10 3.97 0.43
N ASP A 62 13.34 4.43 0.27
CA ASP A 62 14.26 4.70 1.39
C ASP A 62 14.02 6.08 2.03
N ASP A 63 13.23 6.95 1.38
CA ASP A 63 12.86 8.24 1.94
C ASP A 63 11.94 8.01 3.16
N ASP A 64 12.38 8.54 4.30
CA ASP A 64 11.72 8.44 5.61
C ASP A 64 11.68 7.04 6.25
N ARG A 65 12.55 6.11 5.80
CA ARG A 65 12.69 4.82 6.47
C ARG A 65 13.55 4.93 7.72
N SER A 66 12.90 4.83 8.87
CA SER A 66 13.57 4.67 10.15
C SER A 66 13.87 3.21 10.47
N SER A 67 15.08 2.93 10.94
CA SER A 67 15.46 1.60 11.47
C SER A 67 14.60 1.16 12.66
N CYS A 68 13.88 2.10 13.30
CA CYS A 68 12.92 1.85 14.36
C CYS A 68 11.51 2.14 13.82
N GLN A 69 10.61 1.15 13.91
CA GLN A 69 9.23 1.24 13.42
C GLN A 69 8.45 2.46 13.96
N ASP A 70 8.83 2.98 15.13
CA ASP A 70 8.09 4.04 15.83
C ASP A 70 8.12 5.41 15.14
N THR A 71 8.96 5.58 14.11
CA THR A 71 9.08 6.84 13.34
C THR A 71 8.93 6.61 11.83
N ASP A 72 8.56 5.40 11.42
CA ASP A 72 8.32 5.10 10.01
C ASP A 72 7.01 5.78 9.56
N SER A 73 7.10 6.57 8.48
CA SER A 73 5.93 7.26 7.91
C SER A 73 5.02 6.31 7.11
N TRP A 74 5.50 5.09 6.85
CA TRP A 74 4.77 4.09 6.07
C TRP A 74 3.90 3.20 6.96
N PHE A 75 2.61 3.12 6.64
CA PHE A 75 1.72 2.13 7.21
C PHE A 75 1.96 0.76 6.57
N TYR A 76 1.75 -0.28 7.36
CA TYR A 76 2.04 -1.67 6.98
C TYR A 76 0.76 -2.50 6.86
N HIS A 77 0.70 -3.33 5.83
CA HIS A 77 -0.29 -4.39 5.66
C HIS A 77 0.40 -5.66 5.14
N PHE A 78 0.00 -6.82 5.63
CA PHE A 78 0.59 -8.10 5.23
C PHE A 78 -0.43 -8.97 4.53
N GLU A 79 -0.05 -9.46 3.35
CA GLU A 79 -0.81 -10.44 2.56
C GLU A 79 -0.06 -11.77 2.59
N GLY A 80 -0.68 -12.83 3.12
CA GLY A 80 -0.04 -14.12 3.28
C GLY A 80 0.16 -14.86 1.97
N VAL A 81 0.99 -15.90 2.01
CA VAL A 81 1.19 -16.79 0.87
C VAL A 81 -0.12 -17.49 0.49
N ASN A 82 -0.49 -17.42 -0.79
CA ASN A 82 -1.74 -17.92 -1.36
C ASN A 82 -3.02 -17.12 -1.04
N ASP A 83 -2.91 -16.01 -0.31
CA ASP A 83 -4.05 -15.13 -0.12
C ASP A 83 -4.33 -14.36 -1.43
N ASN A 84 -5.60 -14.38 -1.87
CA ASN A 84 -6.09 -13.62 -3.01
C ASN A 84 -5.30 -13.79 -4.33
N VAL A 85 -4.74 -14.99 -4.54
CA VAL A 85 -4.07 -15.36 -5.80
C VAL A 85 -5.12 -15.77 -6.83
N GLU A 86 -5.17 -15.04 -7.94
CA GLU A 86 -6.10 -15.28 -9.03
C GLU A 86 -5.38 -15.37 -10.38
N ARG A 87 -5.87 -16.27 -11.25
CA ARG A 87 -5.48 -16.27 -12.67
C ARG A 87 -6.50 -15.46 -13.46
N ILE A 88 -6.04 -14.40 -14.13
CA ILE A 88 -6.87 -13.65 -15.06
C ILE A 88 -7.29 -14.61 -16.19
N ASN A 89 -8.61 -14.85 -16.33
CA ASN A 89 -9.22 -15.74 -17.32
C ASN A 89 -8.79 -17.23 -17.26
N GLY A 90 -8.29 -17.71 -16.11
CA GLY A 90 -7.99 -19.13 -15.87
C GLY A 90 -6.80 -19.73 -16.63
N THR A 91 -6.21 -19.00 -17.58
CA THR A 91 -5.09 -19.46 -18.44
C THR A 91 -3.91 -18.48 -18.49
N GLY A 92 -3.95 -17.41 -17.69
CA GLY A 92 -2.89 -16.39 -17.61
C GLY A 92 -1.96 -16.53 -16.40
N PRO A 93 -0.98 -15.62 -16.28
CA PRO A 93 -0.14 -15.53 -15.08
C PRO A 93 -0.99 -15.27 -13.84
N GLU A 94 -0.51 -15.77 -12.71
CA GLU A 94 -1.11 -15.54 -11.40
C GLU A 94 -0.86 -14.10 -10.95
N TYR A 95 -1.88 -13.46 -10.42
CA TYR A 95 -1.82 -12.15 -9.81
C TYR A 95 -2.28 -12.24 -8.37
N VAL A 96 -1.68 -11.43 -7.54
CA VAL A 96 -2.10 -11.22 -6.16
C VAL A 96 -2.86 -9.92 -6.11
N THR A 97 -4.00 -9.92 -5.42
CA THR A 97 -4.82 -8.73 -5.23
C THR A 97 -5.01 -8.48 -3.74
N ALA A 98 -4.71 -7.29 -3.24
CA ALA A 98 -4.93 -6.94 -1.84
C ALA A 98 -5.82 -5.69 -1.74
N MET A 99 -6.83 -5.76 -0.88
CA MET A 99 -7.70 -4.64 -0.55
C MET A 99 -7.25 -3.99 0.75
N ILE A 100 -6.83 -2.73 0.67
CA ILE A 100 -6.45 -1.94 1.84
C ILE A 100 -7.64 -1.09 2.25
N GLY A 101 -8.34 -1.52 3.29
CA GLY A 101 -9.45 -0.78 3.89
C GLY A 101 -9.34 -0.80 5.42
N ASN A 102 -8.85 0.29 6.00
CA ASN A 102 -8.68 0.42 7.45
C ASN A 102 -8.86 1.88 7.88
N SER A 103 -8.69 2.16 9.18
CA SER A 103 -8.87 3.49 9.78
C SER A 103 -7.87 4.55 9.30
N HIS A 104 -6.78 4.17 8.64
CA HIS A 104 -5.79 5.11 8.09
C HIS A 104 -6.14 5.59 6.68
N ILE A 105 -7.14 4.97 6.03
CA ILE A 105 -7.59 5.36 4.71
C ILE A 105 -8.65 6.46 4.83
N LYS A 106 -8.28 7.66 4.38
CA LYS A 106 -9.12 8.84 4.36
C LYS A 106 -9.75 9.03 2.98
N PRO A 107 -10.97 9.59 2.90
CA PRO A 107 -11.58 9.99 1.64
C PRO A 107 -10.83 11.14 0.97
N HIS A 108 -10.83 11.15 -0.37
CA HIS A 108 -10.18 12.17 -1.20
C HIS A 108 -8.68 12.41 -0.93
N THR A 109 -7.97 11.40 -0.43
CA THR A 109 -6.55 11.47 -0.07
C THR A 109 -5.72 10.69 -1.08
N LEU A 110 -4.54 11.23 -1.42
CA LEU A 110 -3.57 10.58 -2.29
C LEU A 110 -2.60 9.75 -1.44
N TYR A 111 -2.41 8.50 -1.85
CA TYR A 111 -1.48 7.58 -1.21
C TYR A 111 -0.43 7.11 -2.22
N ALA A 112 0.81 7.06 -1.77
CA ALA A 112 1.86 6.29 -2.42
C ALA A 112 1.89 4.89 -1.79
N ALA A 113 2.01 3.85 -2.60
CA ALA A 113 2.09 2.47 -2.13
C ALA A 113 3.12 1.66 -2.92
N TYR A 114 3.79 0.74 -2.24
CA TYR A 114 4.64 -0.27 -2.86
C TYR A 114 4.53 -1.60 -2.13
N VAL A 115 4.99 -2.66 -2.77
CA VAL A 115 4.93 -4.02 -2.25
C VAL A 115 6.32 -4.63 -2.27
N THR A 116 6.69 -5.33 -1.20
CA THR A 116 7.92 -6.12 -1.15
C THR A 116 7.62 -7.53 -0.65
N THR A 117 8.41 -8.50 -1.11
CA THR A 117 8.26 -9.89 -0.69
C THR A 117 8.78 -10.10 0.73
N LYS A 118 8.02 -10.80 1.56
CA LYS A 118 8.45 -11.24 2.88
C LYS A 118 9.00 -12.65 2.83
N MET A 119 10.26 -12.81 3.24
CA MET A 119 10.93 -14.11 3.26
C MET A 119 11.70 -14.38 4.53
N VAL A 120 11.85 -15.67 4.82
CA VAL A 120 12.79 -16.18 5.83
C VAL A 120 14.20 -16.08 5.28
N ARG A 121 15.11 -15.48 6.07
CA ARG A 121 16.52 -15.31 5.69
C ARG A 121 17.19 -16.67 5.46
N HIS A 122 17.71 -16.88 4.26
CA HIS A 122 18.51 -18.04 3.89
C HIS A 122 19.46 -17.70 2.74
N GLN A 123 20.52 -18.50 2.55
CA GLN A 123 21.42 -18.32 1.42
C GLN A 123 20.67 -18.61 0.11
N GLY A 124 20.70 -17.66 -0.82
CA GLY A 124 19.91 -17.74 -2.06
C GLY A 124 18.50 -17.14 -1.98
N ALA A 125 18.16 -16.45 -0.88
CA ALA A 125 16.91 -15.69 -0.82
C ALA A 125 16.86 -14.62 -1.92
N ARG A 126 15.78 -14.63 -2.70
CA ARG A 126 15.54 -13.71 -3.82
C ARG A 126 14.41 -12.76 -3.48
N SER A 127 14.76 -11.58 -3.01
CA SER A 127 13.80 -10.54 -2.67
C SER A 127 13.26 -9.89 -3.92
N ALA A 128 12.01 -9.45 -3.87
CA ALA A 128 11.46 -8.61 -4.91
C ALA A 128 10.73 -7.40 -4.32
N VAL A 129 10.84 -6.28 -5.04
CA VAL A 129 10.25 -5.00 -4.67
C VAL A 129 9.52 -4.42 -5.87
N SER A 130 8.34 -3.85 -5.65
CA SER A 130 7.57 -3.23 -6.73
C SER A 130 8.03 -1.81 -7.03
N ASN A 131 7.57 -1.26 -8.17
CA ASN A 131 7.50 0.20 -8.32
C ASN A 131 6.53 0.80 -7.29
N ILE A 132 6.66 2.10 -7.05
CA ILE A 132 5.66 2.87 -6.31
C ILE A 132 4.47 3.14 -7.23
N ALA A 133 3.27 2.91 -6.72
CA ALA A 133 2.01 3.27 -7.35
C ALA A 133 1.32 4.37 -6.53
N PHE A 134 0.65 5.28 -7.22
CA PHE A 134 -0.14 6.35 -6.61
C PHE A 134 -1.63 6.03 -6.74
N VAL A 135 -2.38 6.19 -5.65
CA VAL A 135 -3.82 5.96 -5.63
C VAL A 135 -4.53 7.06 -4.86
N ARG A 136 -5.55 7.65 -5.48
CA ARG A 136 -6.42 8.64 -4.85
C ARG A 136 -7.76 8.02 -4.49
N THR A 137 -8.12 8.07 -3.22
CA THR A 137 -9.42 7.58 -2.75
C THR A 137 -10.55 8.47 -3.23
N ARG A 138 -11.76 7.92 -3.31
CA ARG A 138 -12.95 8.67 -3.74
C ARG A 138 -13.41 9.65 -2.65
N PHE A 139 -14.17 10.64 -3.06
CA PHE A 139 -14.84 11.55 -2.13
C PHE A 139 -15.83 10.79 -1.24
N ALA A 140 -15.90 11.17 0.03
CA ALA A 140 -16.98 10.78 0.92
C ALA A 140 -18.00 11.90 1.06
N VAL A 141 -19.17 11.55 1.59
CA VAL A 141 -20.13 12.54 2.08
C VAL A 141 -19.49 13.24 3.29
N PRO A 142 -19.33 14.58 3.27
CA PRO A 142 -18.72 15.29 4.37
C PRO A 142 -19.60 15.21 5.62
N ASP A 143 -18.98 15.20 6.79
CA ASP A 143 -19.71 15.33 8.04
C ASP A 143 -20.48 16.65 8.07
N PRO A 144 -21.68 16.68 8.67
CA PRO A 144 -22.41 17.91 8.88
C PRO A 144 -21.54 18.96 9.56
N PRO A 145 -21.62 20.24 9.16
CA PRO A 145 -20.81 21.29 9.75
C PRO A 145 -21.08 21.36 11.26
N ARG A 146 -20.00 21.35 12.04
CA ARG A 146 -20.08 21.57 13.48
C ARG A 146 -19.96 23.08 13.73
N LEU A 147 -21.00 23.68 14.29
CA LEU A 147 -20.95 25.06 14.78
C LEU A 147 -19.94 25.13 15.93
N THR A 148 -18.80 25.77 15.70
CA THR A 148 -17.75 25.94 16.71
C THR A 148 -17.96 27.19 17.57
N LYS A 149 -18.69 28.18 17.04
CA LYS A 149 -19.04 29.42 17.71
C LYS A 149 -20.32 29.98 17.12
N ALA A 150 -21.14 30.56 17.98
CA ALA A 150 -22.27 31.39 17.61
C ALA A 150 -22.37 32.52 18.64
N GLU A 151 -22.27 33.77 18.21
CA GLU A 151 -22.35 34.96 19.08
C GLU A 151 -23.54 35.82 18.69
N ALA A 152 -24.38 36.21 19.65
CA ALA A 152 -25.47 37.14 19.38
C ALA A 152 -24.91 38.54 19.10
N LEU A 153 -25.13 39.05 17.89
CA LEU A 153 -24.81 40.42 17.50
C LEU A 153 -25.95 41.39 17.85
N GLY A 154 -27.17 40.88 17.98
CA GLY A 154 -28.37 41.66 18.31
C GLY A 154 -29.55 40.75 18.64
N THR A 155 -30.75 41.33 18.75
CA THR A 155 -31.99 40.57 19.03
C THR A 155 -32.39 39.61 17.91
N ASP A 156 -31.98 39.89 16.67
CA ASP A 156 -32.32 39.07 15.48
C ASP A 156 -31.08 38.64 14.66
N GLU A 157 -29.86 38.85 15.18
CA GLU A 157 -28.62 38.54 14.46
C GLU A 157 -27.66 37.70 15.29
N ILE A 158 -27.10 36.67 14.66
CA ILE A 158 -26.10 35.76 15.24
C ILE A 158 -24.92 35.67 14.26
N LEU A 159 -23.70 35.86 14.77
CA LEU A 159 -22.42 35.66 14.08
C LEU A 159 -21.94 34.23 14.22
#